data_AF-A0A8B7VY03-F1
#
_entry.id   AF-A0A8B7VY03-F1
#
_cell.length_a   1.000
_cell.length_b   1.000
_cell.length_c   1.000
_cell.angle_alpha   90.00
_cell.angle_beta   90.00
_cell.angle_gamma   90.00
#
_symmetry.space_group_name_H-M   'P 1'
#
loop_
_entity.id
_entity.type
_entity.pdbx_description
1 polymer ?
#
loop_
_entity_poly.entity_id
_entity_poly.type
_entity_poly.pdbx_seq_one_letter_code
_entity_poly.pdbx_strand_id
1 'polypeptide(L)'
;MKDTDMDDNRAHFCTDNQCVSLHPRGLNPEPVTPAAPLYPCPRIQRHLQAILVFIVLMVVSCLVALSVVDDYYFGRSAELQEVIQIFKDHVENSSTWLVEIQMLKCRMDNVSSQVQLLGNHLGDASADIQMVKGTLKDASSLSLQTQALRSSLDMADAEIQRLKGDLEKANALTSQTQSFLKSSSENTSAELHMLSRGLEEAQAEIQRLKGSLQDANALNSQTQTLLKGSLDNTRAEIQTLKGHLERAGNNTHLLKSDLETVTAQTQIANSRLEKTDAQIQVIKAKLENTNILNSQIGTLNGQMENASREIQTLKGGMEAIAALNSQIQILDSNLQKASAEMQRLKGDLETTTALTAKIQGEQSRLGTLYSTIASKEQLQRIQNQVQLILQGWKGYGGNLYYFSYVKKSWHEAERFCVSQGAHLASVTSQEEQVFLVQSTSTAYHWIGLTDRGSEGSWYWADGTPFNDAQSRGFWDRNQPDNWRHENGQTEDCVHVQQMWNDMDCGASYHWVCKQPMGQAEPKAGQS
;
A
#
# COMPACT_ATOMS: atom_id res chain seq x y z
N MET A 1 19.61 7.35 -34.25
CA MET A 1 20.52 6.29 -34.77
C MET A 1 20.19 5.00 -34.05
N LYS A 2 19.68 3.95 -34.70
CA LYS A 2 19.42 3.77 -36.13
C LYS A 2 17.94 3.57 -36.43
N ASP A 3 17.55 4.04 -37.59
CA ASP A 3 16.29 3.75 -38.27
C ASP A 3 16.32 2.35 -38.89
N THR A 4 15.15 1.73 -39.05
CA THR A 4 14.76 1.06 -40.31
C THR A 4 13.23 1.08 -40.40
N ASP A 5 12.76 1.21 -41.64
CA ASP A 5 11.40 1.62 -42.00
C ASP A 5 10.50 0.42 -42.44
N MET A 6 9.19 0.67 -42.51
CA MET A 6 8.09 -0.04 -43.22
C MET A 6 8.21 -1.54 -43.62
N ASP A 7 7.15 -2.33 -43.39
CA ASP A 7 6.11 -2.52 -44.43
C ASP A 7 4.78 -3.15 -43.89
N ASP A 8 3.78 -3.24 -44.76
CA ASP A 8 2.33 -3.20 -44.53
C ASP A 8 1.59 -4.56 -44.24
N ASN A 9 0.40 -4.44 -43.64
CA ASN A 9 -0.77 -5.34 -43.71
C ASN A 9 -0.64 -6.83 -43.29
N ARG A 10 -0.34 -7.12 -42.01
CA ARG A 10 -0.71 -8.42 -41.38
C ARG A 10 -1.20 -8.28 -39.94
N ALA A 11 -2.35 -8.89 -39.65
CA ALA A 11 -2.83 -9.12 -38.29
C ALA A 11 -2.38 -10.50 -37.80
N HIS A 12 -1.75 -10.55 -36.63
CA HIS A 12 -1.32 -11.78 -35.95
C HIS A 12 -2.04 -11.88 -34.60
N PHE A 13 -2.61 -13.04 -34.32
CA PHE A 13 -3.19 -13.37 -33.01
C PHE A 13 -2.50 -14.63 -32.47
N CYS A 14 -2.07 -14.56 -31.21
CA CYS A 14 -1.42 -15.64 -30.49
C CYS A 14 -1.93 -15.65 -29.04
N THR A 15 -2.25 -16.84 -28.53
CA THR A 15 -2.34 -17.14 -27.10
C THR A 15 -1.66 -18.49 -26.85
N ASP A 16 -1.30 -18.73 -25.58
CA ASP A 16 -0.31 -19.70 -25.13
C ASP A 16 -0.15 -20.98 -25.98
N ASN A 17 0.94 -20.96 -26.77
CA ASN A 17 1.49 -22.00 -27.65
C ASN A 17 0.93 -22.22 -29.07
N GLN A 18 0.01 -21.42 -29.62
CA GLN A 18 -0.21 -21.38 -31.09
C GLN A 18 -0.45 -19.98 -31.67
N CYS A 19 0.12 -19.72 -32.84
CA CYS A 19 -0.04 -18.48 -33.62
C CYS A 19 -0.58 -18.80 -35.02
N VAL A 20 -1.58 -18.04 -35.48
CA VAL A 20 -2.17 -18.18 -36.82
C VAL A 20 -2.02 -16.87 -37.60
N SER A 21 -1.83 -16.98 -38.92
CA SER A 21 -1.67 -15.83 -39.83
C SER A 21 -2.57 -15.98 -41.05
N LEU A 22 -3.31 -14.94 -41.41
CA LEU A 22 -4.21 -14.93 -42.57
C LEU A 22 -3.69 -13.99 -43.68
N HIS A 23 -3.90 -14.38 -44.95
CA HIS A 23 -3.56 -13.58 -46.13
C HIS A 23 -4.83 -13.31 -46.96
N PRO A 24 -5.05 -12.08 -47.45
CA PRO A 24 -6.04 -11.80 -48.49
C PRO A 24 -5.44 -12.01 -49.89
N ARG A 25 -6.25 -12.52 -50.85
CA ARG A 25 -5.93 -12.50 -52.29
C ARG A 25 -7.10 -11.96 -53.09
N GLY A 26 -6.80 -11.08 -54.05
CA GLY A 26 -7.75 -10.40 -54.93
C GLY A 26 -8.15 -11.19 -56.19
N LEU A 27 -8.86 -10.48 -57.08
CA LEU A 27 -9.81 -11.01 -58.08
C LEU A 27 -9.27 -11.14 -59.54
N ASN A 28 -9.86 -12.11 -60.27
CA ASN A 28 -10.16 -12.15 -61.73
C ASN A 28 -9.00 -12.27 -62.75
N PRO A 29 -9.25 -12.70 -64.04
CA PRO A 29 -10.50 -13.12 -64.70
C PRO A 29 -10.47 -14.50 -65.44
N GLU A 30 -11.60 -14.83 -66.11
CA GLU A 30 -11.91 -15.94 -67.08
C GLU A 30 -10.98 -16.05 -68.33
N PRO A 31 -11.09 -17.05 -69.28
CA PRO A 31 -12.22 -17.95 -69.62
C PRO A 31 -11.87 -19.44 -70.02
N VAL A 32 -12.88 -20.16 -70.57
CA VAL A 32 -12.87 -21.22 -71.63
C VAL A 32 -13.55 -22.56 -71.27
N THR A 33 -14.67 -22.84 -71.96
CA THR A 33 -15.27 -24.18 -72.22
C THR A 33 -14.93 -24.57 -73.69
N PRO A 34 -14.87 -25.87 -74.09
CA PRO A 34 -16.03 -26.77 -74.28
C PRO A 34 -15.69 -28.27 -73.94
N ALA A 35 -16.42 -29.35 -74.24
CA ALA A 35 -17.64 -29.62 -75.03
C ALA A 35 -18.38 -30.89 -74.51
N ALA A 36 -19.66 -31.07 -74.87
CA ALA A 36 -20.39 -32.35 -74.72
C ALA A 36 -20.23 -33.26 -75.96
N PRO A 37 -20.46 -34.58 -75.83
CA PRO A 37 -21.58 -35.29 -76.52
C PRO A 37 -22.17 -36.48 -75.69
N LEU A 38 -23.30 -37.15 -75.99
CA LEU A 38 -24.43 -36.98 -76.93
C LEU A 38 -25.71 -37.74 -76.44
N TYR A 39 -26.77 -37.76 -77.27
CA TYR A 39 -28.08 -38.43 -77.13
C TYR A 39 -28.12 -39.93 -77.53
N PRO A 40 -29.23 -40.67 -77.29
CA PRO A 40 -30.30 -40.77 -78.32
C PRO A 40 -31.75 -40.64 -77.80
N CYS A 41 -32.63 -40.17 -78.69
CA CYS A 41 -34.11 -40.23 -78.62
C CYS A 41 -34.58 -41.03 -79.87
N PRO A 42 -35.73 -41.76 -79.90
CA PRO A 42 -37.01 -41.07 -80.25
C PRO A 42 -38.34 -41.75 -79.82
N ARG A 43 -39.43 -40.97 -79.93
CA ARG A 43 -40.83 -41.34 -80.27
C ARG A 43 -41.55 -42.47 -79.50
N ILE A 44 -42.64 -42.07 -78.80
CA ILE A 44 -44.01 -42.56 -79.03
C ILE A 44 -44.96 -41.35 -78.86
N GLN A 45 -45.48 -40.81 -79.97
CA GLN A 45 -46.35 -39.61 -79.98
C GLN A 45 -47.70 -39.92 -80.65
N ARG A 46 -48.37 -40.98 -80.18
CA ARG A 46 -49.78 -41.29 -80.52
C ARG A 46 -50.59 -41.83 -79.34
N HIS A 47 -49.98 -42.52 -78.37
CA HIS A 47 -50.69 -43.01 -77.19
C HIS A 47 -51.02 -41.91 -76.16
N LEU A 48 -50.19 -40.88 -75.99
CA LEU A 48 -50.49 -39.82 -75.00
C LEU A 48 -51.76 -39.01 -75.34
N GLN A 49 -51.98 -38.71 -76.63
CA GLN A 49 -53.22 -38.05 -77.07
C GLN A 49 -54.43 -38.99 -76.98
N ALA A 50 -54.28 -40.28 -77.27
CA ALA A 50 -55.35 -41.26 -77.07
C ALA A 50 -55.71 -41.40 -75.58
N ILE A 51 -54.73 -41.44 -74.68
CA ILE A 51 -54.92 -41.50 -73.23
C ILE A 51 -55.59 -40.22 -72.71
N LEU A 52 -55.17 -39.03 -73.17
CA LEU A 52 -55.84 -37.76 -72.82
C LEU A 52 -57.30 -37.74 -73.30
N VAL A 53 -57.59 -38.20 -74.51
CA VAL A 53 -58.98 -38.30 -75.01
C VAL A 53 -59.77 -39.36 -74.23
N PHE A 54 -59.16 -40.48 -73.84
CA PHE A 54 -59.83 -41.52 -73.04
C PHE A 54 -60.08 -41.07 -71.60
N ILE A 55 -59.16 -40.30 -71.00
CA ILE A 55 -59.35 -39.66 -69.69
C ILE A 55 -60.43 -38.58 -69.78
N VAL A 56 -60.46 -37.75 -70.82
CA VAL A 56 -61.54 -36.76 -71.02
C VAL A 56 -62.89 -37.45 -71.25
N LEU A 57 -62.95 -38.56 -72.00
CA LEU A 57 -64.18 -39.34 -72.16
C LEU A 57 -64.60 -40.06 -70.88
N MET A 58 -63.67 -40.59 -70.09
CA MET A 58 -63.95 -41.13 -68.74
C MET A 58 -64.43 -40.05 -67.79
N VAL A 59 -63.81 -38.87 -67.78
CA VAL A 59 -64.23 -37.74 -66.93
C VAL A 59 -65.58 -37.20 -67.37
N VAL A 60 -65.86 -37.05 -68.67
CA VAL A 60 -67.18 -36.66 -69.16
C VAL A 60 -68.21 -37.76 -68.89
N SER A 61 -67.88 -39.04 -69.02
CA SER A 61 -68.79 -40.14 -68.68
C SER A 61 -69.03 -40.24 -67.17
N CYS A 62 -68.03 -39.96 -66.33
CA CYS A 62 -68.18 -39.85 -64.89
C CYS A 62 -68.95 -38.60 -64.48
N LEU A 63 -68.78 -37.46 -65.15
CA LEU A 63 -69.55 -36.24 -64.89
C LEU A 63 -71.00 -36.38 -65.36
N VAL A 64 -71.26 -37.09 -66.47
CA VAL A 64 -72.62 -37.44 -66.89
C VAL A 64 -73.22 -38.44 -65.89
N ALA A 65 -72.49 -39.48 -65.48
CA ALA A 65 -72.96 -40.41 -64.44
C ALA A 65 -73.20 -39.71 -63.09
N LEU A 66 -72.35 -38.76 -62.69
CA LEU A 66 -72.54 -37.93 -61.49
C LEU A 66 -73.77 -37.04 -61.67
N SER A 67 -73.96 -36.36 -62.80
CA SER A 67 -75.15 -35.54 -63.06
C SER A 67 -76.46 -36.34 -63.12
N VAL A 68 -76.41 -37.65 -63.43
CA VAL A 68 -77.54 -38.58 -63.40
C VAL A 68 -77.75 -39.20 -62.01
N VAL A 69 -76.77 -39.09 -61.11
CA VAL A 69 -76.83 -39.51 -59.70
C VAL A 69 -77.05 -38.32 -58.74
N ASP A 70 -76.78 -37.08 -59.18
CA ASP A 70 -76.89 -35.83 -58.41
C ASP A 70 -78.34 -35.54 -57.97
N ASP A 71 -79.34 -35.94 -58.76
CA ASP A 71 -80.77 -35.84 -58.40
C ASP A 71 -81.17 -36.73 -57.20
N TYR A 72 -80.26 -37.57 -56.67
CA TYR A 72 -80.55 -38.48 -55.55
C TYR A 72 -79.76 -38.21 -54.25
N TYR A 73 -78.82 -37.26 -54.23
CA TYR A 73 -77.96 -37.01 -53.04
C TYR A 73 -77.83 -35.54 -52.60
N PHE A 74 -78.75 -34.67 -53.03
CA PHE A 74 -78.75 -33.27 -52.61
C PHE A 74 -79.26 -33.07 -51.16
N GLY A 75 -78.40 -33.36 -50.18
CA GLY A 75 -78.72 -33.20 -48.75
C GLY A 75 -77.55 -33.03 -47.80
N ARG A 76 -76.29 -32.92 -48.28
CA ARG A 76 -75.11 -32.91 -47.38
C ARG A 76 -73.89 -32.08 -47.84
N SER A 77 -74.00 -31.24 -48.88
CA SER A 77 -72.87 -30.46 -49.39
C SER A 77 -72.54 -29.21 -48.58
N ALA A 78 -73.54 -28.58 -47.94
CA ALA A 78 -73.38 -27.33 -47.21
C ALA A 78 -72.42 -27.46 -46.00
N GLU A 79 -72.60 -28.49 -45.18
CA GLU A 79 -71.73 -28.77 -44.01
C GLU A 79 -70.26 -29.00 -44.42
N LEU A 80 -70.04 -29.64 -45.59
CA LEU A 80 -68.69 -29.95 -46.06
C LEU A 80 -67.95 -28.71 -46.59
N GLN A 81 -68.66 -27.79 -47.25
CA GLN A 81 -68.06 -26.53 -47.73
C GLN A 81 -67.65 -25.60 -46.58
N GLU A 82 -68.45 -25.53 -45.51
CA GLU A 82 -68.15 -24.71 -44.34
C GLU A 82 -66.88 -25.21 -43.61
N VAL A 83 -66.74 -26.53 -43.43
CA VAL A 83 -65.53 -27.14 -42.86
C VAL A 83 -64.30 -26.91 -43.75
N ILE A 84 -64.42 -27.03 -45.08
CA ILE A 84 -63.31 -26.81 -46.01
C ILE A 84 -62.85 -25.35 -45.98
N GLN A 85 -63.76 -24.37 -45.90
CA GLN A 85 -63.39 -22.96 -45.82
C GLN A 85 -62.68 -22.62 -44.50
N ILE A 86 -63.19 -23.11 -43.36
CA ILE A 86 -62.53 -22.95 -42.05
C ILE A 86 -61.12 -23.53 -42.06
N PHE A 87 -60.93 -24.71 -42.68
CA PHE A 87 -59.62 -25.35 -42.79
C PHE A 87 -58.66 -24.55 -43.70
N LYS A 88 -59.17 -23.97 -44.78
CA LYS A 88 -58.40 -23.14 -45.71
C LYS A 88 -57.92 -21.85 -45.05
N ASP A 89 -58.80 -21.15 -44.32
CA ASP A 89 -58.47 -19.93 -43.58
C ASP A 89 -57.44 -20.21 -42.46
N HIS A 90 -57.49 -21.39 -41.82
CA HIS A 90 -56.47 -21.86 -40.88
C HIS A 90 -55.11 -22.13 -41.54
N VAL A 91 -55.10 -22.72 -42.75
CA VAL A 91 -53.88 -23.03 -43.50
C VAL A 91 -53.22 -21.75 -44.03
N GLU A 92 -53.99 -20.77 -44.51
CA GLU A 92 -53.44 -19.48 -44.96
C GLU A 92 -52.88 -18.65 -43.79
N ASN A 93 -53.45 -18.77 -42.58
CA ASN A 93 -52.85 -18.21 -41.36
C ASN A 93 -51.56 -18.92 -40.92
N SER A 94 -51.34 -20.18 -41.30
CA SER A 94 -50.18 -20.98 -40.86
C SER A 94 -48.82 -20.35 -41.22
N SER A 95 -48.73 -19.72 -42.41
CA SER A 95 -47.55 -18.96 -42.81
C SER A 95 -47.28 -17.74 -41.94
N THR A 96 -48.32 -17.07 -41.43
CA THR A 96 -48.20 -15.93 -40.53
C THR A 96 -47.62 -16.36 -39.18
N TRP A 97 -48.17 -17.44 -38.60
CA TRP A 97 -47.64 -18.03 -37.36
C TRP A 97 -46.18 -18.47 -37.48
N LEU A 98 -45.76 -19.01 -38.63
CA LEU A 98 -44.37 -19.41 -38.86
C LEU A 98 -43.41 -18.21 -38.81
N VAL A 99 -43.79 -17.07 -39.40
CA VAL A 99 -43.01 -15.82 -39.37
C VAL A 99 -42.98 -15.24 -37.96
N GLU A 100 -44.10 -15.25 -37.23
CA GLU A 100 -44.15 -14.79 -35.84
C GLU A 100 -43.30 -15.66 -34.91
N ILE A 101 -43.31 -16.99 -35.08
CA ILE A 101 -42.46 -17.92 -34.33
C ILE A 101 -40.97 -17.67 -34.63
N GLN A 102 -40.59 -17.42 -35.88
CA GLN A 102 -39.22 -17.04 -36.22
C GLN A 102 -38.81 -15.69 -35.61
N MET A 103 -39.71 -14.71 -35.59
CA MET A 103 -39.46 -13.39 -34.99
C MET A 103 -39.35 -13.48 -33.46
N LEU A 104 -40.18 -14.30 -32.81
CA LEU A 104 -40.10 -14.65 -31.39
C LEU A 104 -38.79 -15.36 -31.06
N LYS A 105 -38.37 -16.34 -31.89
CA LYS A 105 -37.08 -17.01 -31.74
C LYS A 105 -35.92 -16.02 -31.83
N CYS A 106 -35.89 -15.15 -32.84
CA CYS A 106 -34.85 -14.13 -33.00
C CYS A 106 -34.81 -13.14 -31.80
N ARG A 107 -35.98 -12.78 -31.24
CA ARG A 107 -36.06 -12.01 -29.99
C ARG A 107 -35.52 -12.78 -28.79
N MET A 108 -35.82 -14.08 -28.68
CA MET A 108 -35.35 -14.96 -27.60
C MET A 108 -33.83 -15.17 -27.67
N ASP A 109 -33.26 -15.35 -28.86
CA ASP A 109 -31.82 -15.46 -29.08
C ASP A 109 -31.08 -14.15 -28.71
N ASN A 110 -31.67 -12.99 -29.03
CA ASN A 110 -31.17 -11.69 -28.57
C ASN A 110 -31.26 -11.54 -27.03
N VAL A 111 -32.35 -11.94 -26.40
CA VAL A 111 -32.48 -11.93 -24.92
C VAL A 111 -31.46 -12.89 -24.29
N SER A 112 -31.25 -14.09 -24.86
CA SER A 112 -30.24 -15.05 -24.41
C SER A 112 -28.83 -14.46 -24.48
N SER A 113 -28.51 -13.78 -25.57
CA SER A 113 -27.23 -13.06 -25.75
C SER A 113 -27.04 -11.94 -24.72
N GLN A 114 -28.09 -11.18 -24.42
CA GLN A 114 -28.07 -10.13 -23.38
C GLN A 114 -27.92 -10.74 -21.97
N VAL A 115 -28.53 -11.90 -21.69
CA VAL A 115 -28.38 -12.62 -20.42
C VAL A 115 -26.97 -13.18 -20.25
N GLN A 116 -26.35 -13.73 -21.30
CA GLN A 116 -24.94 -14.13 -21.28
C GLN A 116 -24.01 -12.94 -21.02
N LEU A 117 -24.22 -11.81 -21.71
CA LEU A 117 -23.44 -10.60 -21.50
C LEU A 117 -23.59 -10.08 -20.05
N LEU A 118 -24.80 -10.09 -19.51
CA LEU A 118 -25.06 -9.73 -18.11
C LEU A 118 -24.38 -10.69 -17.13
N GLY A 119 -24.37 -12.00 -17.42
CA GLY A 119 -23.69 -13.02 -16.65
C GLY A 119 -22.18 -12.81 -16.60
N ASN A 120 -21.56 -12.46 -17.73
CA ASN A 120 -20.14 -12.11 -17.80
C ASN A 120 -19.83 -10.87 -16.94
N HIS A 121 -20.62 -9.80 -17.09
CA HIS A 121 -20.46 -8.59 -16.26
C HIS A 121 -20.67 -8.84 -14.76
N LEU A 122 -21.56 -9.76 -14.37
CA LEU A 122 -21.72 -10.22 -12.98
C LEU A 122 -20.52 -11.04 -12.49
N GLY A 123 -19.88 -11.82 -13.38
CA GLY A 123 -18.62 -12.51 -13.13
C GLY A 123 -17.48 -11.54 -12.87
N ASP A 124 -17.29 -10.57 -13.77
CA ASP A 124 -16.28 -9.51 -13.66
C ASP A 124 -16.47 -8.70 -12.37
N ALA A 125 -17.69 -8.23 -12.10
CA ALA A 125 -18.01 -7.51 -10.87
C ALA A 125 -17.79 -8.35 -9.60
N SER A 126 -18.02 -9.68 -9.66
CA SER A 126 -17.71 -10.57 -8.54
C SER A 126 -16.20 -10.72 -8.33
N ALA A 127 -15.40 -10.77 -9.39
CA ALA A 127 -13.94 -10.81 -9.30
C ALA A 127 -13.38 -9.50 -8.74
N ASP A 128 -13.86 -8.35 -9.23
CA ASP A 128 -13.52 -7.02 -8.72
C ASP A 128 -13.82 -6.90 -7.23
N ILE A 129 -14.97 -7.40 -6.77
CA ILE A 129 -15.35 -7.30 -5.36
C ILE A 129 -14.49 -8.21 -4.47
N GLN A 130 -14.04 -9.38 -4.94
CA GLN A 130 -13.05 -10.17 -4.20
C GLN A 130 -11.68 -9.49 -4.16
N MET A 131 -11.27 -8.81 -5.22
CA MET A 131 -10.04 -8.00 -5.26
C MET A 131 -10.12 -6.80 -4.30
N VAL A 132 -11.24 -6.08 -4.26
CA VAL A 132 -11.52 -5.00 -3.29
C VAL A 132 -11.54 -5.53 -1.85
N LYS A 133 -12.08 -6.74 -1.63
CA LYS A 133 -12.07 -7.39 -0.31
C LYS A 133 -10.65 -7.81 0.12
N GLY A 134 -9.80 -8.25 -0.81
CA GLY A 134 -8.38 -8.53 -0.56
C GLY A 134 -7.62 -7.27 -0.16
N THR A 135 -7.64 -6.25 -1.02
CA THR A 135 -6.99 -4.95 -0.78
C THR A 135 -7.50 -4.25 0.49
N LEU A 136 -8.77 -4.41 0.88
CA LEU A 136 -9.28 -3.94 2.17
C LEU A 136 -8.64 -4.66 3.37
N LYS A 137 -8.45 -5.97 3.28
CA LYS A 137 -7.79 -6.74 4.34
C LYS A 137 -6.34 -6.29 4.51
N ASP A 138 -5.67 -5.99 3.42
CA ASP A 138 -4.32 -5.42 3.45
C ASP A 138 -4.33 -3.99 3.99
N ALA A 139 -5.33 -3.17 3.65
CA ALA A 139 -5.51 -1.82 4.19
C ALA A 139 -5.77 -1.80 5.71
N SER A 140 -6.47 -2.80 6.27
CA SER A 140 -6.65 -2.89 7.73
C SER A 140 -5.37 -3.33 8.45
N SER A 141 -4.56 -4.20 7.83
CA SER A 141 -3.20 -4.51 8.31
C SER A 141 -2.29 -3.28 8.25
N LEU A 142 -2.34 -2.52 7.15
CA LEU A 142 -1.62 -1.27 6.98
C LEU A 142 -2.06 -0.22 8.01
N SER A 143 -3.36 -0.13 8.34
CA SER A 143 -3.87 0.75 9.39
C SER A 143 -3.29 0.42 10.77
N LEU A 144 -3.16 -0.87 11.11
CA LEU A 144 -2.54 -1.32 12.36
C LEU A 144 -1.04 -0.98 12.42
N GLN A 145 -0.30 -1.21 11.33
CA GLN A 145 1.12 -0.82 11.22
C GLN A 145 1.29 0.70 11.29
N THR A 146 0.40 1.44 10.63
CA THR A 146 0.35 2.90 10.61
C THR A 146 0.09 3.48 12.00
N GLN A 147 -0.77 2.85 12.80
CA GLN A 147 -1.02 3.25 14.18
C GLN A 147 0.14 2.91 15.12
N ALA A 148 0.81 1.78 14.94
CA ALA A 148 2.04 1.45 15.68
C ALA A 148 3.20 2.42 15.35
N LEU A 149 3.32 2.80 14.07
CA LEU A 149 4.24 3.86 13.62
C LEU A 149 3.90 5.20 14.26
N ARG A 150 2.61 5.59 14.34
CA ARG A 150 2.18 6.81 15.04
C ARG A 150 2.64 6.83 16.49
N SER A 151 2.38 5.75 17.25
CA SER A 151 2.82 5.66 18.65
C SER A 151 4.34 5.69 18.82
N SER A 152 5.09 5.11 17.87
CA SER A 152 6.56 5.21 17.87
C SER A 152 7.05 6.64 17.55
N LEU A 153 6.35 7.35 16.67
CA LEU A 153 6.66 8.74 16.30
C LEU A 153 6.35 9.70 17.46
N ASP A 154 5.23 9.51 18.15
CA ASP A 154 4.84 10.30 19.33
C ASP A 154 5.87 10.13 20.48
N MET A 155 6.41 8.92 20.68
CA MET A 155 7.52 8.69 21.62
C MET A 155 8.82 9.38 21.18
N ALA A 156 9.14 9.35 19.87
CA ALA A 156 10.34 10.00 19.34
C ALA A 156 10.29 11.53 19.48
N ASP A 157 9.14 12.17 19.27
CA ASP A 157 8.97 13.61 19.52
C ASP A 157 9.17 13.95 21.00
N ALA A 158 8.62 13.15 21.92
CA ALA A 158 8.84 13.35 23.36
C ALA A 158 10.32 13.27 23.76
N GLU A 159 11.08 12.32 23.20
CA GLU A 159 12.54 12.21 23.41
C GLU A 159 13.28 13.42 22.82
N ILE A 160 12.90 13.88 21.62
CA ILE A 160 13.46 15.07 20.96
C ILE A 160 13.23 16.34 21.80
N GLN A 161 12.02 16.56 22.32
CA GLN A 161 11.75 17.71 23.19
C GLN A 161 12.57 17.65 24.50
N ARG A 162 12.77 16.44 25.05
CA ARG A 162 13.61 16.23 26.24
C ARG A 162 15.08 16.59 25.95
N LEU A 163 15.63 16.07 24.86
CA LEU A 163 17.00 16.36 24.42
C LEU A 163 17.22 17.84 24.10
N LYS A 164 16.23 18.50 23.49
CA LYS A 164 16.27 19.96 23.27
C LYS A 164 16.34 20.74 24.59
N GLY A 165 15.51 20.39 25.57
CA GLY A 165 15.54 21.02 26.89
C GLY A 165 16.85 20.79 27.66
N ASP A 166 17.52 19.65 27.44
CA ASP A 166 18.85 19.38 28.02
C ASP A 166 19.96 20.12 27.26
N LEU A 167 19.85 20.31 25.94
CA LEU A 167 20.76 21.14 25.14
C LEU A 167 20.69 22.63 25.52
N GLU A 168 19.49 23.17 25.76
CA GLU A 168 19.29 24.53 26.23
C GLU A 168 19.96 24.77 27.60
N LYS A 169 19.87 23.81 28.53
CA LYS A 169 20.59 23.85 29.82
C LYS A 169 22.11 23.80 29.63
N ALA A 170 22.61 22.95 28.71
CA ALA A 170 24.04 22.84 28.43
C ALA A 170 24.60 24.14 27.84
N ASN A 171 23.88 24.80 26.94
CA ASN A 171 24.24 26.11 26.39
C ASN A 171 24.23 27.21 27.47
N ALA A 172 23.25 27.21 28.38
CA ALA A 172 23.21 28.13 29.51
C ALA A 172 24.42 27.94 30.45
N LEU A 173 24.76 26.68 30.78
CA LEU A 173 25.91 26.35 31.60
C LEU A 173 27.23 26.77 30.92
N THR A 174 27.37 26.50 29.62
CA THR A 174 28.54 26.92 28.82
C THR A 174 28.70 28.45 28.81
N SER A 175 27.60 29.19 28.67
CA SER A 175 27.59 30.65 28.73
C SER A 175 28.03 31.17 30.11
N GLN A 176 27.56 30.53 31.19
CA GLN A 176 27.98 30.83 32.55
C GLN A 176 29.48 30.53 32.77
N THR A 177 29.98 29.41 32.25
CA THR A 177 31.42 29.07 32.31
C THR A 177 32.27 30.08 31.54
N GLN A 178 31.84 30.52 30.34
CA GLN A 178 32.53 31.57 29.60
C GLN A 178 32.55 32.91 30.34
N SER A 179 31.43 33.31 30.97
CA SER A 179 31.35 34.51 31.80
C SER A 179 32.31 34.44 33.01
N PHE A 180 32.38 33.28 33.68
CA PHE A 180 33.28 33.07 34.81
C PHE A 180 34.76 33.12 34.38
N LEU A 181 35.12 32.41 33.30
CA LEU A 181 36.48 32.41 32.75
C LEU A 181 36.91 33.81 32.29
N LYS A 182 36.02 34.57 31.66
CA LYS A 182 36.28 35.96 31.27
C LYS A 182 36.56 36.84 32.48
N SER A 183 35.72 36.80 33.51
CA SER A 183 35.90 37.55 34.76
C SER A 183 37.23 37.18 35.45
N SER A 184 37.54 35.89 35.54
CA SER A 184 38.80 35.38 36.09
C SER A 184 40.03 35.88 35.31
N SER A 185 39.97 35.86 33.98
CA SER A 185 41.02 36.36 33.09
C SER A 185 41.21 37.88 33.19
N GLU A 186 40.12 38.65 33.32
CA GLU A 186 40.18 40.10 33.51
C GLU A 186 40.83 40.44 34.86
N ASN A 187 40.50 39.69 35.92
CA ASN A 187 41.13 39.86 37.24
C ASN A 187 42.63 39.51 37.23
N THR A 188 43.04 38.38 36.64
CA THR A 188 44.47 38.03 36.52
C THR A 188 45.24 39.04 35.68
N SER A 189 44.63 39.59 34.62
CA SER A 189 45.24 40.67 33.83
C SER A 189 45.42 41.95 34.63
N ALA A 190 44.49 42.28 35.54
CA ALA A 190 44.60 43.44 36.42
C ALA A 190 45.72 43.25 37.47
N GLU A 191 45.84 42.07 38.06
CA GLU A 191 46.93 41.70 38.99
C GLU A 191 48.31 41.77 38.30
N LEU A 192 48.44 41.23 37.09
CA LEU A 192 49.65 41.35 36.26
C LEU A 192 50.02 42.81 35.96
N HIS A 193 49.04 43.67 35.64
CA HIS A 193 49.29 45.10 35.42
C HIS A 193 49.69 45.86 36.71
N MET A 194 49.23 45.43 37.88
CA MET A 194 49.69 45.97 39.17
C MET A 194 51.13 45.55 39.46
N LEU A 195 51.48 44.28 39.23
CA LEU A 195 52.84 43.77 39.38
C LEU A 195 53.83 44.44 38.41
N SER A 196 53.43 44.64 37.15
CA SER A 196 54.24 45.34 36.14
C SER A 196 54.58 46.77 36.58
N ARG A 197 53.60 47.52 37.11
CA ARG A 197 53.85 48.87 37.65
C ARG A 197 54.78 48.86 38.86
N GLY A 198 54.59 47.93 39.80
CA GLY A 198 55.51 47.79 40.93
C GLY A 198 56.95 47.47 40.51
N LEU A 199 57.13 46.70 39.43
CA LEU A 199 58.44 46.42 38.85
C LEU A 199 59.06 47.65 38.17
N GLU A 200 58.26 48.45 37.45
CA GLU A 200 58.70 49.72 36.86
C GLU A 200 59.11 50.76 37.93
N GLU A 201 58.34 50.87 39.01
CA GLU A 201 58.67 51.73 40.16
C GLU A 201 59.96 51.29 40.85
N ALA A 202 60.14 49.99 41.09
CA ALA A 202 61.39 49.44 41.64
C ALA A 202 62.59 49.69 40.72
N GLN A 203 62.41 49.55 39.40
CA GLN A 203 63.44 49.82 38.39
C GLN A 203 63.85 51.31 38.39
N ALA A 204 62.88 52.23 38.53
CA ALA A 204 63.15 53.67 38.63
C ALA A 204 63.93 54.02 39.92
N GLU A 205 63.58 53.39 41.05
CA GLU A 205 64.26 53.58 42.33
C GLU A 205 65.71 53.06 42.30
N ILE A 206 65.95 51.91 41.63
CA ILE A 206 67.30 51.39 41.36
C ILE A 206 68.13 52.39 40.55
N GLN A 207 67.56 53.05 39.52
CA GLN A 207 68.30 54.08 38.76
C GLN A 207 68.60 55.33 39.60
N ARG A 208 67.69 55.77 40.50
CA ARG A 208 67.98 56.83 41.46
C ARG A 208 69.16 56.48 42.37
N LEU A 209 69.11 55.31 43.00
CA LEU A 209 70.17 54.83 43.89
C LEU A 209 71.52 54.71 43.17
N LYS A 210 71.52 54.29 41.90
CA LYS A 210 72.71 54.27 41.04
C LYS A 210 73.28 55.68 40.81
N GLY A 211 72.43 56.68 40.54
CA GLY A 211 72.85 58.07 40.42
C GLY A 211 73.50 58.60 41.71
N SER A 212 72.84 58.43 42.85
CA SER A 212 73.39 58.84 44.16
C SER A 212 74.73 58.14 44.51
N LEU A 213 74.94 56.91 44.04
CA LEU A 213 76.22 56.21 44.18
C LEU A 213 77.32 56.81 43.30
N GLN A 214 76.98 57.27 42.08
CA GLN A 214 77.94 57.98 41.21
C GLN A 214 78.33 59.34 41.82
N ASP A 215 77.37 60.09 42.37
CA ASP A 215 77.63 61.37 43.05
C ASP A 215 78.54 61.17 44.28
N ALA A 216 78.27 60.13 45.09
CA ALA A 216 79.12 59.79 46.24
C ALA A 216 80.56 59.42 45.83
N ASN A 217 80.73 58.70 44.72
CA ASN A 217 82.05 58.38 44.18
C ASN A 217 82.78 59.62 43.63
N ALA A 218 82.07 60.56 43.00
CA ALA A 218 82.63 61.84 42.58
C ALA A 218 83.10 62.68 43.77
N LEU A 219 82.29 62.78 44.83
CA LEU A 219 82.63 63.47 46.07
C LEU A 219 83.84 62.83 46.78
N ASN A 220 83.94 61.50 46.79
CA ASN A 220 85.12 60.78 47.30
C ASN A 220 86.38 61.12 46.50
N SER A 221 86.29 61.15 45.17
CA SER A 221 87.38 61.53 44.26
C SER A 221 87.86 62.97 44.50
N GLN A 222 86.91 63.90 44.70
CA GLN A 222 87.19 65.30 45.07
C GLN A 222 87.88 65.39 46.44
N THR A 223 87.43 64.60 47.42
CA THR A 223 88.01 64.53 48.76
C THR A 223 89.46 64.02 48.72
N GLN A 224 89.74 62.97 47.94
CA GLN A 224 91.10 62.47 47.71
C GLN A 224 92.01 63.53 47.06
N THR A 225 91.47 64.30 46.11
CA THR A 225 92.21 65.38 45.43
C THR A 225 92.57 66.51 46.39
N LEU A 226 91.63 66.94 47.25
CA LEU A 226 91.87 67.94 48.30
C LEU A 226 92.90 67.46 49.34
N LEU A 227 92.80 66.20 49.77
CA LEU A 227 93.78 65.60 50.69
C LEU A 227 95.18 65.56 50.07
N LYS A 228 95.30 65.21 48.78
CA LYS A 228 96.58 65.23 48.06
C LYS A 228 97.17 66.64 47.96
N GLY A 229 96.37 67.64 47.57
CA GLY A 229 96.82 69.03 47.50
C GLY A 229 97.29 69.57 48.86
N SER A 230 96.59 69.22 49.95
CA SER A 230 97.05 69.54 51.30
C SER A 230 98.35 68.83 51.66
N LEU A 231 98.52 67.55 51.31
CA LEU A 231 99.72 66.78 51.58
C LEU A 231 100.95 67.31 50.82
N ASP A 232 100.76 67.73 49.57
CA ASP A 232 101.80 68.34 48.74
C ASP A 232 102.21 69.72 49.29
N ASN A 233 101.26 70.50 49.82
CA ASN A 233 101.56 71.75 50.53
C ASN A 233 102.35 71.52 51.82
N THR A 234 101.91 70.60 52.70
CA THR A 234 102.68 70.21 53.90
C THR A 234 104.08 69.71 53.55
N ARG A 235 104.25 69.01 52.40
CA ARG A 235 105.55 68.54 51.91
C ARG A 235 106.46 69.69 51.46
N ALA A 236 105.91 70.76 50.89
CA ALA A 236 106.65 71.98 50.56
C ALA A 236 107.06 72.77 51.82
N GLU A 237 106.20 72.84 52.83
CA GLU A 237 106.50 73.45 54.13
C GLU A 237 107.62 72.69 54.87
N ILE A 238 107.58 71.35 54.86
CA ILE A 238 108.66 70.50 55.41
C ILE A 238 109.99 70.68 54.67
N GLN A 239 109.98 70.83 53.34
CA GLN A 239 111.19 71.15 52.57
C GLN A 239 111.77 72.53 52.94
N THR A 240 110.90 73.51 53.18
CA THR A 240 111.30 74.87 53.60
C THR A 240 111.88 74.85 55.02
N LEU A 241 111.27 74.12 55.96
CA LEU A 241 111.79 73.91 57.31
C LEU A 241 113.15 73.18 57.32
N LYS A 242 113.35 72.21 56.42
CA LYS A 242 114.65 71.55 56.24
C LYS A 242 115.74 72.54 55.82
N GLY A 243 115.43 73.51 54.95
CA GLY A 243 116.36 74.57 54.55
C GLY A 243 116.75 75.55 55.67
N HIS A 244 115.91 75.70 56.70
CA HIS A 244 116.23 76.52 57.88
C HIS A 244 117.05 75.75 58.94
N LEU A 245 116.96 74.42 58.98
CA LEU A 245 117.63 73.60 60.01
C LEU A 245 119.16 73.49 59.83
N GLU A 246 119.71 73.80 58.64
CA GLU A 246 121.15 73.74 58.37
C GLU A 246 121.92 75.03 58.76
N ARG A 247 121.26 76.08 59.30
CA ARG A 247 121.91 77.40 59.51
C ARG A 247 121.64 78.12 60.85
N ALA A 248 121.42 77.41 61.97
CA ALA A 248 121.82 77.92 63.29
C ALA A 248 121.62 76.88 64.40
N GLY A 249 122.70 76.48 65.06
CA GLY A 249 122.63 76.06 66.46
C GLY A 249 122.88 77.26 67.36
N ASN A 250 121.95 77.56 68.27
CA ASN A 250 122.22 77.75 69.72
C ASN A 250 120.95 78.17 70.50
N ASN A 251 120.80 77.57 71.68
CA ASN A 251 119.88 77.92 72.78
C ASN A 251 118.36 77.71 72.60
N THR A 252 117.96 76.44 72.69
CA THR A 252 117.03 75.93 73.74
C THR A 252 115.81 76.78 74.13
N HIS A 253 114.63 76.53 73.52
CA HIS A 253 113.41 75.99 74.20
C HIS A 253 112.17 75.84 73.26
N LEU A 254 112.10 74.82 72.39
CA LEU A 254 110.88 74.57 71.57
C LEU A 254 110.77 73.13 71.02
N LEU A 255 110.64 72.14 71.92
CA LEU A 255 110.51 70.71 71.55
C LEU A 255 109.33 69.99 72.22
N LYS A 256 108.42 70.72 72.87
CA LYS A 256 107.23 70.17 73.55
C LYS A 256 105.95 70.27 72.70
N SER A 257 105.82 71.29 71.85
CA SER A 257 104.61 71.57 71.06
C SER A 257 104.37 70.58 69.90
N ASP A 258 105.45 70.03 69.33
CA ASP A 258 105.37 69.28 68.08
C ASP A 258 104.90 67.84 68.30
N LEU A 259 105.17 67.26 69.48
CA LEU A 259 104.78 65.90 69.85
C LEU A 259 103.27 65.77 70.15
N GLU A 260 102.67 66.82 70.71
CA GLU A 260 101.22 66.87 70.97
C GLU A 260 100.43 66.98 69.65
N THR A 261 100.98 67.67 68.64
CA THR A 261 100.36 67.84 67.31
C THR A 261 100.31 66.54 66.51
N VAL A 262 101.39 65.75 66.51
CA VAL A 262 101.45 64.44 65.82
C VAL A 262 100.51 63.42 66.47
N THR A 263 100.37 63.48 67.80
CA THR A 263 99.43 62.62 68.54
C THR A 263 97.98 62.91 68.17
N ALA A 264 97.60 64.19 68.11
CA ALA A 264 96.26 64.61 67.71
C ALA A 264 95.92 64.22 66.25
N GLN A 265 96.86 64.39 65.31
CA GLN A 265 96.64 63.99 63.91
C GLN A 265 96.49 62.47 63.76
N THR A 266 97.18 61.68 64.58
CA THR A 266 97.06 60.21 64.58
C THR A 266 95.68 59.74 65.06
N GLN A 267 95.10 60.39 66.08
CA GLN A 267 93.72 60.11 66.52
C GLN A 267 92.65 60.56 65.50
N ILE A 268 92.89 61.64 64.75
CA ILE A 268 92.03 62.04 63.63
C ILE A 268 92.12 61.05 62.47
N ALA A 269 93.29 60.45 62.22
CA ALA A 269 93.43 59.38 61.23
C ALA A 269 92.69 58.08 61.66
N ASN A 270 92.78 57.70 62.94
CA ASN A 270 92.13 56.49 63.45
C ASN A 270 90.60 56.59 63.39
N SER A 271 90.02 57.70 63.83
CA SER A 271 88.57 57.94 63.75
C SER A 271 88.05 58.03 62.30
N ARG A 272 88.88 58.43 61.33
CA ARG A 272 88.56 58.35 59.89
C ARG A 272 88.59 56.91 59.36
N LEU A 273 89.53 56.08 59.83
CA LEU A 273 89.59 54.65 59.50
C LEU A 273 88.37 53.89 60.07
N GLU A 274 88.00 54.14 61.32
CA GLU A 274 86.77 53.59 61.94
C GLU A 274 85.51 53.98 61.15
N LYS A 275 85.41 55.25 60.71
CA LYS A 275 84.32 55.70 59.83
C LYS A 275 84.31 55.00 58.47
N THR A 276 85.49 54.69 57.93
CA THR A 276 85.63 53.96 56.65
C THR A 276 85.24 52.50 56.80
N ASP A 277 85.63 51.83 57.89
CA ASP A 277 85.20 50.45 58.17
C ASP A 277 83.68 50.36 58.35
N ALA A 278 83.07 51.30 59.10
CA ALA A 278 81.62 51.39 59.22
C ALA A 278 80.91 51.54 57.85
N GLN A 279 81.49 52.30 56.91
CA GLN A 279 80.97 52.40 55.54
C GLN A 279 81.12 51.10 54.75
N ILE A 280 82.22 50.37 54.92
CA ILE A 280 82.45 49.05 54.30
C ILE A 280 81.42 48.03 54.79
N GLN A 281 81.11 47.98 56.09
CA GLN A 281 80.08 47.08 56.62
C GLN A 281 78.68 47.39 56.07
N VAL A 282 78.32 48.68 55.91
CA VAL A 282 77.05 49.09 55.28
C VAL A 282 76.99 48.66 53.80
N ILE A 283 78.10 48.75 53.07
CA ILE A 283 78.17 48.28 51.67
C ILE A 283 78.02 46.76 51.62
N LYS A 284 78.66 46.02 52.53
CA LYS A 284 78.55 44.55 52.62
C LYS A 284 77.10 44.11 52.86
N ALA A 285 76.41 44.71 53.83
CA ALA A 285 75.00 44.41 54.10
C ALA A 285 74.08 44.72 52.90
N LYS A 286 74.35 45.79 52.15
CA LYS A 286 73.62 46.10 50.90
C LYS A 286 73.86 45.07 49.80
N LEU A 287 75.08 44.55 49.68
CA LEU A 287 75.41 43.49 48.72
C LEU A 287 74.69 42.17 49.07
N GLU A 288 74.60 41.84 50.37
CA GLU A 288 73.88 40.66 50.87
C GLU A 288 72.37 40.73 50.53
N ASN A 289 71.74 41.89 50.74
CA ASN A 289 70.36 42.15 50.29
C ASN A 289 70.21 42.05 48.76
N THR A 290 71.22 42.44 47.98
CA THR A 290 71.20 42.34 46.51
C THR A 290 71.18 40.88 46.05
N ASN A 291 71.90 39.99 46.74
CA ASN A 291 71.87 38.56 46.47
C ASN A 291 70.51 37.92 46.77
N ILE A 292 69.85 38.35 47.86
CA ILE A 292 68.48 37.92 48.22
C ILE A 292 67.48 38.38 47.15
N LEU A 293 67.57 39.63 46.68
CA LEU A 293 66.72 40.13 45.61
C LEU A 293 66.88 39.31 44.32
N ASN A 294 68.10 38.88 44.01
CA ASN A 294 68.40 38.10 42.81
C ASN A 294 67.81 36.67 42.86
N SER A 295 67.75 36.04 44.05
CA SER A 295 67.10 34.73 44.22
C SER A 295 65.56 34.84 44.18
N GLN A 296 65.00 35.95 44.66
CA GLN A 296 63.58 36.27 44.50
C GLN A 296 63.21 36.46 43.02
N ILE A 297 64.02 37.17 42.23
CA ILE A 297 63.84 37.30 40.77
C ILE A 297 63.88 35.93 40.07
N GLY A 298 64.83 35.05 40.45
CA GLY A 298 64.87 33.68 39.92
C GLY A 298 63.61 32.87 40.23
N THR A 299 63.07 33.01 41.45
CA THR A 299 61.82 32.36 41.86
C THR A 299 60.62 32.90 41.06
N LEU A 300 60.54 34.21 40.89
CA LEU A 300 59.47 34.89 40.14
C LEU A 300 59.48 34.50 38.66
N ASN A 301 60.66 34.39 38.03
CA ASN A 301 60.79 33.89 36.67
C ASN A 301 60.25 32.45 36.53
N GLY A 302 60.57 31.55 37.47
CA GLY A 302 60.04 30.19 37.47
C GLY A 302 58.52 30.14 37.61
N GLN A 303 57.93 31.01 38.45
CA GLN A 303 56.48 31.17 38.54
C GLN A 303 55.87 31.69 37.22
N MET A 304 56.52 32.66 36.57
CA MET A 304 56.07 33.24 35.31
C MET A 304 56.14 32.24 34.14
N GLU A 305 57.16 31.39 34.08
CA GLU A 305 57.21 30.26 33.13
C GLU A 305 56.12 29.22 33.38
N ASN A 306 55.78 28.95 34.65
CA ASN A 306 54.71 28.02 34.99
C ASN A 306 53.33 28.57 34.58
N ALA A 307 53.06 29.84 34.91
CA ALA A 307 51.87 30.56 34.46
C ALA A 307 51.76 30.61 32.92
N SER A 308 52.88 30.79 32.21
CA SER A 308 52.91 30.76 30.75
C SER A 308 52.50 29.39 30.17
N ARG A 309 52.93 28.28 30.80
CA ARG A 309 52.50 26.91 30.44
C ARG A 309 51.01 26.68 30.75
N GLU A 310 50.51 27.20 31.86
CA GLU A 310 49.08 27.11 32.21
C GLU A 310 48.21 27.89 31.20
N ILE A 311 48.63 29.09 30.79
CA ILE A 311 47.96 29.91 29.75
C ILE A 311 47.95 29.19 28.39
N GLN A 312 49.06 28.57 27.98
CA GLN A 312 49.11 27.74 26.76
C GLN A 312 48.11 26.57 26.82
N THR A 313 48.02 25.91 27.98
CA THR A 313 47.10 24.78 28.19
C THR A 313 45.63 25.24 28.14
N LEU A 314 45.31 26.36 28.79
CA LEU A 314 43.99 27.01 28.73
C LEU A 314 43.61 27.39 27.30
N LYS A 315 44.55 27.93 26.52
CA LYS A 315 44.34 28.29 25.11
C LYS A 315 43.96 27.06 24.27
N GLY A 316 44.69 25.94 24.42
CA GLY A 316 44.33 24.68 23.75
C GLY A 316 42.93 24.17 24.16
N GLY A 317 42.55 24.34 25.43
CA GLY A 317 41.20 24.08 25.90
C GLY A 317 40.13 24.95 25.24
N MET A 318 40.40 26.24 25.02
CA MET A 318 39.49 27.15 24.30
C MET A 318 39.31 26.75 22.83
N GLU A 319 40.37 26.32 22.15
CA GLU A 319 40.32 25.82 20.77
C GLU A 319 39.46 24.54 20.68
N ALA A 320 39.58 23.63 21.65
CA ALA A 320 38.72 22.45 21.75
C ALA A 320 37.24 22.79 22.02
N ILE A 321 36.95 23.79 22.86
CA ILE A 321 35.59 24.29 23.09
C ILE A 321 34.99 24.89 21.81
N ALA A 322 35.77 25.61 21.01
CA ALA A 322 35.30 26.13 19.72
C ALA A 322 34.94 25.00 18.73
N ALA A 323 35.74 23.93 18.68
CA ALA A 323 35.42 22.74 17.90
C ALA A 323 34.14 22.04 18.39
N LEU A 324 33.96 21.89 19.71
CA LEU A 324 32.74 21.32 20.30
C LEU A 324 31.49 22.14 19.95
N ASN A 325 31.60 23.48 19.97
CA ASN A 325 30.50 24.38 19.63
C ASN A 325 30.05 24.24 18.16
N SER A 326 30.98 23.99 17.23
CA SER A 326 30.63 23.69 15.83
C SER A 326 29.89 22.37 15.67
N GLN A 327 30.24 21.34 16.46
CA GLN A 327 29.51 20.06 16.48
C GLN A 327 28.09 20.22 17.04
N ILE A 328 27.90 21.06 18.07
CA ILE A 328 26.59 21.41 18.61
C ILE A 328 25.69 22.07 17.54
N GLN A 329 26.23 23.01 16.74
CA GLN A 329 25.46 23.63 15.66
C GLN A 329 25.06 22.64 14.56
N ILE A 330 25.93 21.69 14.20
CA ILE A 330 25.60 20.61 13.26
C ILE A 330 24.49 19.72 13.83
N LEU A 331 24.55 19.40 15.13
CA LEU A 331 23.55 18.58 15.81
C LEU A 331 22.18 19.27 15.85
N ASP A 332 22.13 20.58 16.16
CA ASP A 332 20.89 21.37 16.11
C ASP A 332 20.30 21.39 14.70
N SER A 333 21.11 21.66 13.66
CA SER A 333 20.65 21.63 12.27
C SER A 333 20.07 20.26 11.86
N ASN A 334 20.63 19.16 12.37
CA ASN A 334 20.11 17.81 12.11
C ASN A 334 18.80 17.58 12.87
N LEU A 335 18.67 18.07 14.11
CA LEU A 335 17.46 17.97 14.92
C LEU A 335 16.29 18.74 14.29
N GLN A 336 16.55 19.96 13.78
CA GLN A 336 15.57 20.75 13.04
C GLN A 336 15.08 20.02 11.79
N LYS A 337 15.98 19.39 11.04
CA LYS A 337 15.63 18.62 9.84
C LYS A 337 14.75 17.40 10.19
N ALA A 338 15.12 16.64 11.23
CA ALA A 338 14.33 15.51 11.70
C ALA A 338 12.92 15.94 12.17
N SER A 339 12.82 17.08 12.86
CA SER A 339 11.53 17.64 13.28
C SER A 339 10.64 18.00 12.08
N ALA A 340 11.21 18.60 11.03
CA ALA A 340 10.47 18.92 9.80
C ALA A 340 9.97 17.67 9.06
N GLU A 341 10.78 16.61 8.96
CA GLU A 341 10.38 15.33 8.37
C GLU A 341 9.27 14.64 9.19
N MET A 342 9.33 14.73 10.52
CA MET A 342 8.31 14.21 11.43
C MET A 342 6.95 14.94 11.29
N GLN A 343 6.95 16.27 11.15
CA GLN A 343 5.71 17.02 10.87
C GLN A 343 5.12 16.67 9.50
N ARG A 344 5.96 16.41 8.49
CA ARG A 344 5.50 15.95 7.18
C ARG A 344 4.83 14.57 7.27
N LEU A 345 5.49 13.60 7.93
CA LEU A 345 4.94 12.26 8.17
C LEU A 345 3.60 12.29 8.90
N LYS A 346 3.44 13.21 9.87
CA LYS A 346 2.17 13.43 10.57
C LYS A 346 1.06 13.90 9.63
N GLY A 347 1.36 14.80 8.68
CA GLY A 347 0.41 15.22 7.64
C GLY A 347 0.01 14.07 6.71
N ASP A 348 0.98 13.32 6.20
CA ASP A 348 0.73 12.16 5.32
C ASP A 348 -0.15 11.10 6.02
N LEU A 349 0.08 10.89 7.32
CA LEU A 349 -0.72 10.01 8.20
C LEU A 349 -2.17 10.49 8.39
N GLU A 350 -2.40 11.80 8.55
CA GLU A 350 -3.74 12.38 8.64
C GLU A 350 -4.50 12.24 7.31
N THR A 351 -3.84 12.42 6.16
CA THR A 351 -4.47 12.15 4.85
C THR A 351 -4.80 10.67 4.64
N THR A 352 -3.93 9.76 5.10
CA THR A 352 -4.17 8.31 5.07
C THR A 352 -5.40 7.94 5.89
N THR A 353 -5.56 8.55 7.07
CA THR A 353 -6.71 8.33 7.96
C THR A 353 -8.01 8.79 7.29
N ALA A 354 -8.00 9.93 6.60
CA ALA A 354 -9.14 10.43 5.84
C ALA A 354 -9.50 9.54 4.62
N LEU A 355 -8.50 8.90 4.00
CA LEU A 355 -8.74 7.94 2.91
C LEU A 355 -9.41 6.65 3.42
N THR A 356 -8.94 6.11 4.56
CA THR A 356 -9.56 4.93 5.21
C THR A 356 -11.04 5.16 5.53
N ALA A 357 -11.39 6.35 6.04
CA ALA A 357 -12.79 6.70 6.31
C ALA A 357 -13.67 6.72 5.03
N LYS A 358 -13.14 7.20 3.90
CA LYS A 358 -13.85 7.14 2.60
C LYS A 358 -14.04 5.71 2.11
N ILE A 359 -13.01 4.88 2.21
CA ILE A 359 -13.04 3.45 1.84
C ILE A 359 -14.12 2.69 2.63
N GLN A 360 -14.22 2.95 3.94
CA GLN A 360 -15.25 2.34 4.81
C GLN A 360 -16.67 2.83 4.48
N GLY A 361 -16.80 4.09 4.03
CA GLY A 361 -18.04 4.63 3.48
C GLY A 361 -18.51 3.88 2.22
N GLU A 362 -17.62 3.70 1.24
CA GLU A 362 -17.95 2.98 0.00
C GLU A 362 -18.27 1.49 0.23
N GLN A 363 -17.63 0.83 1.21
CA GLN A 363 -17.99 -0.54 1.62
C GLN A 363 -19.42 -0.65 2.17
N SER A 364 -19.83 0.35 2.96
CA SER A 364 -21.20 0.41 3.50
C SER A 364 -22.23 0.57 2.36
N ARG A 365 -21.88 1.32 1.32
CA ARG A 365 -22.69 1.46 0.09
C ARG A 365 -22.74 0.16 -0.72
N LEU A 366 -21.59 -0.52 -0.90
CA LEU A 366 -21.51 -1.81 -1.58
C LEU A 366 -22.38 -2.87 -0.88
N GLY A 367 -22.33 -2.95 0.45
CA GLY A 367 -23.17 -3.86 1.23
C GLY A 367 -24.68 -3.59 1.05
N THR A 368 -25.07 -2.32 0.94
CA THR A 368 -26.46 -1.91 0.65
C THR A 368 -26.87 -2.25 -0.79
N LEU A 369 -25.96 -2.14 -1.75
CA LEU A 369 -26.19 -2.53 -3.14
C LEU A 369 -26.45 -4.06 -3.23
N TYR A 370 -25.65 -4.86 -2.53
CA TYR A 370 -25.80 -6.31 -2.48
C TYR A 370 -27.16 -6.76 -1.94
N SER A 371 -27.62 -6.20 -0.81
CA SER A 371 -28.95 -6.54 -0.26
C SER A 371 -30.09 -6.09 -1.18
N THR A 372 -29.91 -4.99 -1.92
CA THR A 372 -30.86 -4.51 -2.92
C THR A 372 -30.93 -5.45 -4.14
N ILE A 373 -29.79 -5.97 -4.62
CA ILE A 373 -29.75 -6.96 -5.70
C ILE A 373 -30.43 -8.27 -5.26
N ALA A 374 -30.09 -8.79 -4.08
CA ALA A 374 -30.68 -10.02 -3.56
C ALA A 374 -32.21 -9.94 -3.39
N SER A 375 -32.73 -8.82 -2.88
CA SER A 375 -34.17 -8.59 -2.77
C SER A 375 -34.85 -8.43 -4.13
N LYS A 376 -34.18 -7.83 -5.13
CA LYS A 376 -34.69 -7.76 -6.51
C LYS A 376 -34.73 -9.13 -7.19
N GLU A 377 -33.73 -9.98 -7.00
CA GLU A 377 -33.75 -11.37 -7.48
C GLU A 377 -34.92 -12.16 -6.86
N GLN A 378 -35.14 -12.02 -5.56
CA GLN A 378 -36.27 -12.64 -4.87
C GLN A 378 -37.61 -12.14 -5.42
N LEU A 379 -37.75 -10.83 -5.65
CA LEU A 379 -38.93 -10.24 -6.30
C LEU A 379 -39.17 -10.83 -7.70
N GLN A 380 -38.12 -10.97 -8.51
CA GLN A 380 -38.22 -11.55 -9.86
C GLN A 380 -38.65 -13.02 -9.82
N ARG A 381 -38.15 -13.82 -8.86
CA ARG A 381 -38.59 -15.22 -8.68
C ARG A 381 -40.07 -15.30 -8.30
N ILE A 382 -40.52 -14.43 -7.39
CA ILE A 382 -41.93 -14.34 -6.99
C ILE A 382 -42.80 -13.93 -8.19
N GLN A 383 -42.36 -12.96 -9.00
CA GLN A 383 -43.07 -12.56 -10.22
C GLN A 383 -43.17 -13.71 -11.24
N ASN A 384 -42.10 -14.48 -11.44
CA ASN A 384 -42.12 -15.64 -12.33
C ASN A 384 -43.07 -16.74 -11.83
N GLN A 385 -43.09 -17.02 -10.51
CA GLN A 385 -44.01 -17.98 -9.91
C GLN A 385 -45.48 -17.54 -10.05
N VAL A 386 -45.78 -16.26 -9.82
CA VAL A 386 -47.11 -15.69 -10.07
C VAL A 386 -47.49 -15.83 -11.55
N GLN A 387 -46.56 -15.61 -12.48
CA GLN A 387 -46.80 -15.77 -13.91
C GLN A 387 -47.16 -17.22 -14.30
N LEU A 388 -46.49 -18.22 -13.72
CA LEU A 388 -46.82 -19.64 -13.93
C LEU A 388 -48.23 -19.97 -13.39
N ILE A 389 -48.59 -19.46 -12.21
CA ILE A 389 -49.95 -19.63 -11.65
C ILE A 389 -51.01 -19.02 -12.58
N LEU A 390 -50.75 -17.82 -13.14
CA LEU A 390 -51.63 -17.19 -14.13
C LEU A 390 -51.72 -17.97 -15.45
N GLN A 391 -50.72 -18.80 -15.77
CA GLN A 391 -50.73 -19.72 -16.91
C GLN A 391 -51.39 -21.09 -16.60
N GLY A 392 -51.99 -21.25 -15.41
CA GLY A 392 -52.74 -22.45 -15.03
C GLY A 392 -51.94 -23.49 -14.23
N TRP A 393 -50.71 -23.19 -13.80
CA TRP A 393 -49.98 -24.06 -12.87
C TRP A 393 -50.65 -24.04 -11.49
N LYS A 394 -50.84 -25.22 -10.88
CA LYS A 394 -51.45 -25.38 -9.55
C LYS A 394 -50.35 -25.41 -8.48
N GLY A 395 -50.51 -24.64 -7.40
CA GLY A 395 -49.60 -24.69 -6.25
C GLY A 395 -50.04 -25.70 -5.20
N TYR A 396 -49.14 -26.60 -4.77
CA TYR A 396 -49.37 -27.55 -3.69
C TYR A 396 -48.08 -27.96 -2.98
N GLY A 397 -48.09 -28.09 -1.64
CA GLY A 397 -46.95 -28.65 -0.88
C GLY A 397 -45.59 -27.99 -1.16
N GLY A 398 -45.55 -26.67 -1.42
CA GLY A 398 -44.31 -25.96 -1.78
C GLY A 398 -43.80 -26.19 -3.20
N ASN A 399 -44.62 -26.72 -4.11
CA ASN A 399 -44.30 -26.99 -5.51
C ASN A 399 -45.41 -26.48 -6.46
N LEU A 400 -45.05 -26.13 -7.70
CA LEU A 400 -45.98 -25.84 -8.79
C LEU A 400 -46.12 -27.07 -9.70
N TYR A 401 -47.35 -27.35 -10.12
CA TYR A 401 -47.68 -28.48 -10.98
C TYR A 401 -48.43 -28.04 -12.25
N TYR A 402 -48.02 -28.59 -13.38
CA TYR A 402 -48.69 -28.40 -14.68
C TYR A 402 -49.38 -29.69 -15.09
N PHE A 403 -50.67 -29.62 -15.39
CA PHE A 403 -51.47 -30.75 -15.89
C PHE A 403 -51.75 -30.51 -17.37
N SER A 404 -51.28 -31.39 -18.25
CA SER A 404 -51.32 -31.17 -19.70
C SER A 404 -52.71 -31.36 -20.31
N TYR A 405 -53.10 -30.49 -21.24
CA TYR A 405 -54.34 -30.63 -22.01
C TYR A 405 -54.24 -31.56 -23.24
N VAL A 406 -53.01 -31.90 -23.67
CA VAL A 406 -52.74 -32.79 -24.80
C VAL A 406 -52.02 -34.05 -24.34
N LYS A 407 -51.85 -35.03 -25.24
CA LYS A 407 -51.19 -36.31 -24.94
C LYS A 407 -49.83 -36.43 -25.63
N LYS A 408 -48.88 -37.10 -24.97
CA LYS A 408 -47.48 -37.29 -25.39
C LYS A 408 -46.93 -38.64 -24.91
N SER A 409 -45.89 -39.13 -25.57
CA SER A 409 -45.05 -40.20 -25.01
C SER A 409 -44.32 -39.69 -23.75
N TRP A 410 -43.91 -40.59 -22.85
CA TRP A 410 -43.25 -40.21 -21.59
C TRP A 410 -42.02 -39.32 -21.85
N HIS A 411 -41.22 -39.67 -22.86
CA HIS A 411 -40.03 -38.94 -23.29
C HIS A 411 -40.31 -37.56 -23.91
N GLU A 412 -41.48 -37.35 -24.52
CA GLU A 412 -41.90 -36.04 -25.01
C GLU A 412 -42.49 -35.17 -23.88
N ALA A 413 -43.15 -35.80 -22.92
CA ALA A 413 -43.69 -35.16 -21.73
C ALA A 413 -42.58 -34.65 -20.81
N GLU A 414 -41.56 -35.47 -20.53
CA GLU A 414 -40.38 -35.05 -19.77
C GLU A 414 -39.62 -33.90 -20.45
N ARG A 415 -39.37 -33.99 -21.75
CA ARG A 415 -38.76 -32.88 -22.52
C ARG A 415 -39.60 -31.60 -22.47
N PHE A 416 -40.93 -31.70 -22.41
CA PHE A 416 -41.77 -30.54 -22.19
C PHE A 416 -41.55 -29.98 -20.78
N CYS A 417 -41.58 -30.81 -19.73
CA CYS A 417 -41.35 -30.33 -18.36
C CYS A 417 -39.99 -29.64 -18.21
N VAL A 418 -38.91 -30.24 -18.73
CA VAL A 418 -37.56 -29.66 -18.72
C VAL A 418 -37.53 -28.30 -19.43
N SER A 419 -38.26 -28.14 -20.54
CA SER A 419 -38.37 -26.84 -21.23
C SER A 419 -39.05 -25.74 -20.40
N GLN A 420 -39.77 -26.11 -19.34
CA GLN A 420 -40.44 -25.20 -18.39
C GLN A 420 -39.69 -25.05 -17.06
N GLY A 421 -38.45 -25.56 -16.94
CA GLY A 421 -37.70 -25.57 -15.68
C GLY A 421 -38.29 -26.51 -14.63
N ALA A 422 -38.90 -27.61 -15.09
CA ALA A 422 -39.58 -28.61 -14.28
C ALA A 422 -39.16 -30.02 -14.72
N HIS A 423 -39.64 -31.04 -14.02
CA HIS A 423 -39.55 -32.44 -14.44
C HIS A 423 -40.93 -33.09 -14.36
N LEU A 424 -41.12 -34.28 -14.93
CA LEU A 424 -42.29 -35.09 -14.64
C LEU A 424 -42.41 -35.35 -13.13
N ALA A 425 -43.63 -35.25 -12.60
CA ALA A 425 -43.84 -35.15 -11.16
C ALA A 425 -43.36 -36.40 -10.41
N SER A 426 -42.47 -36.18 -9.43
CA SER A 426 -42.21 -37.14 -8.36
C SER A 426 -43.31 -37.13 -7.32
N VAL A 427 -43.52 -38.27 -6.65
CA VAL A 427 -44.44 -38.39 -5.51
C VAL A 427 -43.66 -38.79 -4.27
N THR A 428 -43.73 -37.93 -3.26
CA THR A 428 -42.94 -37.97 -2.02
C THR A 428 -43.78 -38.13 -0.76
N SER A 429 -45.11 -37.99 -0.87
CA SER A 429 -46.04 -38.16 0.24
C SER A 429 -47.41 -38.70 -0.18
N GLN A 430 -48.17 -39.23 0.77
CA GLN A 430 -49.54 -39.71 0.55
C GLN A 430 -50.47 -38.56 0.16
N GLU A 431 -50.25 -37.39 0.73
CA GLU A 431 -51.01 -36.17 0.48
C GLU A 431 -50.71 -35.62 -0.93
N GLU A 432 -49.48 -35.78 -1.43
CA GLU A 432 -49.11 -35.46 -2.81
C GLU A 432 -49.80 -36.40 -3.81
N GLN A 433 -49.81 -37.72 -3.56
CA GLN A 433 -50.57 -38.67 -4.37
C GLN A 433 -52.06 -38.29 -4.44
N VAL A 434 -52.68 -37.96 -3.30
CA VAL A 434 -54.09 -37.55 -3.25
C VAL A 434 -54.33 -36.26 -4.04
N PHE A 435 -53.43 -35.27 -3.95
CA PHE A 435 -53.51 -34.04 -4.73
C PHE A 435 -53.41 -34.29 -6.24
N LEU A 436 -52.51 -35.19 -6.67
CA LEU A 436 -52.40 -35.58 -8.08
C LEU A 436 -53.68 -36.22 -8.56
N VAL A 437 -54.19 -37.26 -7.89
CA VAL A 437 -55.42 -37.99 -8.27
C VAL A 437 -56.64 -37.05 -8.34
N GLN A 438 -56.79 -36.14 -7.38
CA GLN A 438 -57.86 -35.13 -7.41
C GLN A 438 -57.71 -34.14 -8.58
N SER A 439 -56.49 -33.92 -9.06
CA SER A 439 -56.18 -32.98 -10.14
C SER A 439 -56.15 -33.59 -11.53
N THR A 440 -55.89 -34.90 -11.67
CA THR A 440 -55.90 -35.66 -12.94
C THR A 440 -57.31 -36.09 -13.36
N SER A 441 -58.26 -36.09 -12.43
CA SER A 441 -59.63 -36.57 -12.66
C SER A 441 -59.62 -38.04 -13.16
N THR A 442 -60.46 -38.40 -14.13
CA THR A 442 -60.53 -39.76 -14.68
C THR A 442 -59.52 -40.03 -15.81
N ALA A 443 -58.59 -39.12 -16.10
CA ALA A 443 -57.62 -39.29 -17.17
C ALA A 443 -56.25 -39.79 -16.65
N TYR A 444 -55.67 -40.75 -17.37
CA TYR A 444 -54.31 -41.22 -17.14
C TYR A 444 -53.27 -40.14 -17.46
N HIS A 445 -52.34 -39.92 -16.54
CA HIS A 445 -51.24 -38.96 -16.67
C HIS A 445 -49.88 -39.60 -16.36
N TRP A 446 -48.89 -39.41 -17.22
CA TRP A 446 -47.49 -39.72 -16.94
C TRP A 446 -46.98 -38.96 -15.70
N ILE A 447 -46.26 -39.69 -14.84
CA ILE A 447 -45.48 -39.18 -13.72
C ILE A 447 -44.00 -39.54 -13.92
N GLY A 448 -43.11 -38.99 -13.10
CA GLY A 448 -41.66 -39.08 -13.33
C GLY A 448 -41.02 -40.44 -13.02
N LEU A 449 -41.79 -41.48 -12.70
CA LEU A 449 -41.26 -42.78 -12.29
C LEU A 449 -41.00 -43.65 -13.52
N THR A 450 -39.80 -44.23 -13.56
CA THR A 450 -39.33 -45.15 -14.60
C THR A 450 -38.24 -46.04 -14.01
N ASP A 451 -38.11 -47.28 -14.48
CA ASP A 451 -36.99 -48.18 -14.17
C ASP A 451 -36.07 -48.39 -15.38
N ARG A 452 -36.29 -47.60 -16.44
CA ARG A 452 -35.60 -47.66 -17.73
C ARG A 452 -34.08 -47.58 -17.58
N GLY A 453 -33.43 -48.74 -17.62
CA GLY A 453 -31.99 -48.89 -17.44
C GLY A 453 -31.62 -50.08 -16.56
N SER A 454 -32.51 -50.46 -15.62
CA SER A 454 -32.42 -51.70 -14.86
C SER A 454 -33.81 -52.11 -14.38
N GLU A 455 -34.43 -53.05 -15.11
CA GLU A 455 -35.69 -53.72 -14.79
C GLU A 455 -35.92 -53.91 -13.28
N GLY A 456 -37.08 -53.46 -12.78
CA GLY A 456 -37.48 -53.52 -11.38
C GLY A 456 -36.77 -52.53 -10.45
N SER A 457 -35.91 -51.64 -10.97
CA SER A 457 -35.14 -50.64 -10.20
C SER A 457 -35.64 -49.22 -10.47
N TRP A 458 -36.85 -48.93 -9.99
CA TRP A 458 -37.53 -47.64 -10.16
C TRP A 458 -36.73 -46.43 -9.63
N TYR A 459 -36.72 -45.34 -10.41
CA TYR A 459 -36.16 -44.04 -10.04
C TYR A 459 -37.01 -42.89 -10.59
N TRP A 460 -36.91 -41.71 -9.96
CA TRP A 460 -37.60 -40.50 -10.41
C TRP A 460 -36.72 -39.68 -11.39
N ALA A 461 -37.30 -39.22 -12.49
CA ALA A 461 -36.64 -38.39 -13.49
C ALA A 461 -36.09 -37.05 -12.95
N ASP A 462 -36.69 -36.52 -11.89
CA ASP A 462 -36.27 -35.28 -11.22
C ASP A 462 -35.12 -35.46 -10.21
N GLY A 463 -34.57 -36.68 -10.09
CA GLY A 463 -33.50 -37.02 -9.15
C GLY A 463 -33.96 -37.26 -7.71
N THR A 464 -35.25 -37.20 -7.42
CA THR A 464 -35.79 -37.57 -6.10
C THR A 464 -35.45 -39.03 -5.76
N PRO A 465 -34.99 -39.35 -4.54
CA PRO A 465 -34.78 -40.73 -4.13
C PRO A 465 -36.09 -41.53 -4.13
N PHE A 466 -36.12 -42.66 -4.84
CA PHE A 466 -37.26 -43.57 -4.81
C PHE A 466 -37.33 -44.33 -3.46
N ASN A 467 -38.52 -44.45 -2.91
CA ASN A 467 -38.78 -45.16 -1.64
C ASN A 467 -39.86 -46.22 -1.85
N ASP A 468 -39.45 -47.45 -2.14
CA ASP A 468 -40.34 -48.60 -2.32
C ASP A 468 -41.30 -48.76 -1.12
N ALA A 469 -40.75 -48.75 0.10
CA ALA A 469 -41.51 -49.08 1.30
C ALA A 469 -42.74 -48.18 1.50
N GLN A 470 -42.61 -46.90 1.12
CA GLN A 470 -43.67 -45.88 1.10
C GLN A 470 -44.55 -45.97 -0.17
N SER A 471 -43.96 -46.29 -1.32
CA SER A 471 -44.64 -46.26 -2.63
C SER A 471 -45.52 -47.47 -2.91
N ARG A 472 -45.33 -48.60 -2.20
CA ARG A 472 -46.17 -49.82 -2.31
C ARG A 472 -47.68 -49.57 -2.19
N GLY A 473 -48.09 -48.52 -1.48
CA GLY A 473 -49.50 -48.14 -1.32
C GLY A 473 -50.10 -47.37 -2.50
N PHE A 474 -49.30 -47.03 -3.52
CA PHE A 474 -49.72 -46.22 -4.66
C PHE A 474 -49.94 -47.03 -5.95
N TRP A 475 -49.33 -48.22 -6.08
CA TRP A 475 -49.54 -49.13 -7.22
C TRP A 475 -50.94 -49.75 -7.23
N ASP A 476 -51.51 -49.94 -8.42
CA ASP A 476 -52.78 -50.66 -8.56
C ASP A 476 -52.61 -52.16 -8.24
N ARG A 477 -53.73 -52.86 -8.14
CA ARG A 477 -53.74 -54.28 -7.81
C ARG A 477 -53.01 -55.10 -8.88
N ASN A 478 -51.97 -55.81 -8.43
CA ASN A 478 -51.05 -56.61 -9.24
C ASN A 478 -50.06 -55.78 -10.08
N GLN A 479 -49.91 -54.48 -9.83
CA GLN A 479 -48.90 -53.63 -10.48
C GLN A 479 -47.64 -53.48 -9.59
N PRO A 480 -46.45 -53.24 -10.17
CA PRO A 480 -46.18 -53.31 -11.61
C PRO A 480 -46.19 -54.76 -12.12
N ASP A 481 -46.66 -55.00 -13.36
CA ASP A 481 -46.69 -56.35 -13.97
C ASP A 481 -45.78 -56.53 -15.20
N ASN A 482 -45.13 -55.47 -15.66
CA ASN A 482 -44.28 -55.42 -16.86
C ASN A 482 -44.91 -56.14 -18.06
N TRP A 483 -46.10 -55.68 -18.47
CA TRP A 483 -46.85 -56.37 -19.50
C TRP A 483 -46.13 -56.30 -20.86
N ARG A 484 -45.86 -57.47 -21.43
CA ARG A 484 -45.22 -57.54 -22.75
C ARG A 484 -46.24 -57.34 -23.87
N HIS A 485 -46.18 -56.17 -24.49
CA HIS A 485 -47.08 -55.76 -25.57
C HIS A 485 -46.88 -56.57 -26.87
N GLU A 486 -47.91 -56.59 -27.73
CA GLU A 486 -47.88 -57.31 -29.02
C GLU A 486 -46.79 -56.78 -29.97
N ASN A 487 -46.43 -55.51 -29.84
CA ASN A 487 -45.33 -54.85 -30.55
C ASN A 487 -43.93 -55.24 -30.01
N GLY A 488 -43.88 -56.04 -28.94
CA GLY A 488 -42.66 -56.49 -28.26
C GLY A 488 -42.07 -55.53 -27.23
N GLN A 489 -42.71 -54.38 -26.95
CA GLN A 489 -42.29 -53.45 -25.89
C GLN A 489 -42.62 -54.01 -24.49
N THR A 490 -41.85 -53.53 -23.51
CA THR A 490 -42.03 -53.69 -22.06
C THR A 490 -42.51 -52.37 -21.45
N GLU A 491 -42.81 -52.38 -20.15
CA GLU A 491 -43.50 -51.29 -19.46
C GLU A 491 -42.59 -50.49 -18.53
N ASP A 492 -41.61 -49.80 -19.10
CA ASP A 492 -40.57 -49.13 -18.30
C ASP A 492 -40.99 -47.75 -17.69
N CYS A 493 -42.24 -47.29 -17.86
CA CYS A 493 -42.71 -45.94 -17.49
C CYS A 493 -44.06 -45.91 -16.76
N VAL A 494 -44.26 -45.02 -15.80
CA VAL A 494 -45.45 -45.04 -14.93
C VAL A 494 -46.43 -43.90 -15.18
N HIS A 495 -47.72 -44.23 -15.28
CA HIS A 495 -48.83 -43.27 -15.26
C HIS A 495 -49.71 -43.45 -14.02
N VAL A 496 -50.50 -42.41 -13.72
CA VAL A 496 -51.48 -42.38 -12.63
C VAL A 496 -52.86 -41.97 -13.15
N GLN A 497 -53.90 -42.61 -12.61
CA GLN A 497 -55.30 -42.17 -12.71
C GLN A 497 -55.93 -42.11 -11.33
N GLN A 498 -55.88 -43.22 -10.59
CA GLN A 498 -56.16 -43.29 -9.14
C GLN A 498 -54.99 -43.96 -8.42
N MET A 499 -54.53 -45.08 -8.97
CA MET A 499 -53.32 -45.79 -8.59
C MET A 499 -52.30 -45.69 -9.73
N TRP A 500 -51.06 -46.13 -9.48
CA TRP A 500 -49.97 -46.21 -10.45
C TRP A 500 -50.01 -47.52 -11.24
N ASN A 501 -49.61 -47.44 -12.49
CA ASN A 501 -49.55 -48.55 -13.42
C ASN A 501 -48.32 -48.34 -14.32
N ASP A 502 -47.49 -49.37 -14.48
CA ASP A 502 -46.38 -49.36 -15.43
C ASP A 502 -46.92 -49.54 -16.86
N MET A 503 -46.26 -48.98 -17.86
CA MET A 503 -46.82 -48.84 -19.21
C MET A 503 -45.74 -48.57 -20.26
N ASP A 504 -45.99 -48.97 -21.52
CA ASP A 504 -45.12 -48.69 -22.66
C ASP A 504 -44.84 -47.17 -22.74
N CYS A 505 -43.57 -46.78 -22.55
CA CYS A 505 -43.13 -45.38 -22.58
C CYS A 505 -43.47 -44.63 -23.88
N GLY A 506 -43.73 -45.35 -24.97
CA GLY A 506 -44.19 -44.82 -26.25
C GLY A 506 -45.69 -44.48 -26.29
N ALA A 507 -46.48 -44.97 -25.33
CA ALA A 507 -47.92 -44.71 -25.25
C ALA A 507 -48.23 -43.23 -25.00
N SER A 508 -49.35 -42.76 -25.55
CA SER A 508 -49.71 -41.34 -25.53
C SER A 508 -50.70 -41.04 -24.40
N TYR A 509 -50.23 -40.38 -23.34
CA TYR A 509 -51.03 -39.96 -22.20
C TYR A 509 -50.86 -38.47 -21.90
N HIS A 510 -51.75 -37.92 -21.06
CA HIS A 510 -51.49 -36.63 -20.43
C HIS A 510 -50.26 -36.76 -19.51
N TRP A 511 -49.78 -35.69 -18.91
CA TRP A 511 -48.65 -35.72 -17.98
C TRP A 511 -48.75 -34.63 -16.93
N VAL A 512 -48.03 -34.82 -15.83
CA VAL A 512 -47.89 -33.82 -14.78
C VAL A 512 -46.44 -33.39 -14.66
N CYS A 513 -46.14 -32.10 -14.80
CA CYS A 513 -44.83 -31.54 -14.43
C CYS A 513 -44.85 -31.04 -12.98
N LYS A 514 -43.68 -30.99 -12.32
CA LYS A 514 -43.45 -30.47 -10.96
C LYS A 514 -42.20 -29.59 -10.93
N GLN A 515 -42.26 -28.46 -10.22
CA GLN A 515 -41.09 -27.63 -9.90
C GLN A 515 -41.23 -26.97 -8.51
N PRO A 516 -40.12 -26.72 -7.77
CA PRO A 516 -40.17 -26.19 -6.41
C PRO A 516 -40.51 -24.68 -6.35
N MET A 517 -41.42 -24.31 -5.45
CA MET A 517 -41.67 -22.91 -5.10
C MET A 517 -40.63 -22.39 -4.10
N GLY A 518 -39.47 -22.00 -4.63
CA GLY A 518 -38.61 -21.03 -3.96
C GLY A 518 -37.53 -21.58 -3.02
N GLN A 519 -37.16 -22.86 -3.13
CA GLN A 519 -35.83 -23.27 -2.66
C GLN A 519 -34.81 -23.04 -3.78
N ALA A 520 -33.65 -22.51 -3.42
CA ALA A 520 -32.51 -22.51 -4.33
C ALA A 520 -32.07 -23.96 -4.55
N GLU A 521 -31.65 -24.31 -5.76
CA GLU A 521 -30.81 -25.49 -5.97
C GLU A 521 -29.65 -25.42 -4.96
N PRO A 522 -29.34 -26.52 -4.23
CA PRO A 522 -28.11 -26.59 -3.47
C PRO A 522 -26.96 -26.40 -4.44
N LYS A 523 -26.21 -25.29 -4.32
CA LYS A 523 -24.98 -25.11 -5.08
C LYS A 523 -24.04 -26.25 -4.73
N ALA A 524 -23.89 -27.21 -5.64
CA ALA A 524 -22.97 -28.32 -5.48
C ALA A 524 -21.54 -27.77 -5.34
N GLY A 525 -20.87 -28.08 -4.23
CA GLY A 525 -19.47 -27.72 -3.98
C GLY A 525 -19.25 -26.48 -3.12
N GLN A 526 -19.43 -26.63 -1.80
CA GLN A 526 -18.65 -25.90 -0.79
C GLN A 526 -18.67 -26.67 0.54
N SER A 527 -17.64 -27.50 0.74
CA SER A 527 -17.32 -28.24 1.96
C SER A 527 -15.80 -28.17 2.19
#